data_AF-A0A955FGE6-F1
#
_entry.id   AF-A0A955FGE6-F1
#
_cell.length_a   1.000
_cell.length_b   1.000
_cell.length_c   1.000
_cell.angle_alpha   90.00
_cell.angle_beta   90.00
_cell.angle_gamma   90.00
#
_symmetry.space_group_name_H-M   'P 1'
#
loop_
_entity.id
_entity.type
_entity.pdbx_description
1 polymer ?
#
loop_
_entity_poly.entity_id
_entity_poly.type
_entity_poly.pdbx_seq_one_letter_code
_entity_poly.pdbx_strand_id
1 'polypeptide(L)'
;KPSINNSINGLLLALYLGWLAIFRYFTNMLSTDSILLTMLPVAVVLAVSLIVNRRSTVISKSTLTVGLITVVILALSAAFLYNPVVLSYGYNFLVYGLIPLYLIGRLNDISSFFKYFAYVSMFTVLILGLDPLDGYAITGDYMVYGYYVMLPAFVALYISRKYYGIKWLLLFEILTLFLIIVFANRDAALAAIALVIMSNLLVDTVTRRRLLLIGLSSVIILIGLLNIEIILEWGINIAQDSGGSSYALETIHRSLSGETDGLSGRDALWSNVPAMFNESPIIGHGIAAFEHTHAIYTHNIILEVLVSFGIVGVVTMLVYGLYYIYRMIKSDRVDRLPYVIGISIGVIPLMFSMQPFIWYFFWLFSVNPSQKIDLSMADNLKKPRRQ
;
A
#
# COMPACT_ATOMS: atom_id res chain seq x y z
N LYS A 1 25.26 6.72 -11.60
CA LYS A 1 24.38 7.91 -11.80
C LYS A 1 23.26 7.48 -12.74
N PRO A 2 21.97 7.62 -12.35
CA PRO A 2 20.86 7.26 -13.22
C PRO A 2 20.86 8.14 -14.49
N SER A 3 20.38 7.60 -15.61
CA SER A 3 20.16 8.41 -16.81
C SER A 3 19.14 9.51 -16.52
N ILE A 4 19.23 10.64 -17.24
CA ILE A 4 18.29 11.77 -17.09
C ILE A 4 16.84 11.28 -17.19
N ASN A 5 16.55 10.39 -18.16
CA ASN A 5 15.23 9.81 -18.34
C ASN A 5 14.78 8.96 -17.13
N ASN A 6 15.67 8.18 -16.50
CA ASN A 6 15.32 7.42 -15.30
C ASN A 6 14.97 8.34 -14.13
N SER A 7 15.69 9.45 -13.97
CA SER A 7 15.41 10.42 -12.92
C SER A 7 14.05 11.10 -13.13
N ILE A 8 13.75 11.52 -14.36
CA ILE A 8 12.45 12.12 -14.70
C ILE A 8 11.32 11.10 -14.48
N ASN A 9 11.47 9.86 -14.94
CA ASN A 9 10.46 8.82 -14.72
C ASN A 9 10.24 8.53 -13.23
N GLY A 10 11.31 8.56 -12.43
CA GLY A 10 11.22 8.39 -10.97
C GLY A 10 10.45 9.53 -10.30
N LEU A 11 10.66 10.77 -10.74
CA LEU A 11 9.90 11.92 -10.28
C LEU A 11 8.42 11.82 -10.68
N LEU A 12 8.13 11.44 -11.93
CA LEU A 12 6.76 11.30 -12.42
C LEU A 12 5.97 10.27 -11.62
N LEU A 13 6.57 9.12 -11.29
CA LEU A 13 5.94 8.13 -10.44
C LEU A 13 5.73 8.66 -9.00
N ALA A 14 6.70 9.35 -8.42
CA ALA A 14 6.56 9.94 -7.09
C ALA A 14 5.44 10.99 -7.04
N LEU A 15 5.36 11.86 -8.05
CA LEU A 15 4.30 12.87 -8.17
C LEU A 15 2.94 12.23 -8.39
N TYR A 16 2.86 11.17 -9.19
CA TYR A 16 1.63 10.41 -9.38
C TYR A 16 1.10 9.84 -8.06
N LEU A 17 1.96 9.17 -7.28
CA LEU A 17 1.54 8.60 -5.99
C LEU A 17 1.23 9.67 -4.95
N GLY A 18 2.02 10.74 -4.90
CA GLY A 18 1.72 11.89 -4.04
C GLY A 18 0.41 12.58 -4.40
N TRP A 19 0.13 12.70 -5.69
CA TRP A 19 -1.13 13.24 -6.18
C TRP A 19 -2.30 12.35 -5.76
N LEU A 20 -2.20 11.03 -5.84
CA LEU A 20 -3.28 10.15 -5.35
C LEU A 20 -3.54 10.34 -3.85
N ALA A 21 -2.52 10.64 -3.04
CA ALA A 21 -2.66 10.92 -1.61
C ALA A 21 -3.33 12.29 -1.36
N ILE A 22 -2.91 13.33 -2.10
CA ILE A 22 -3.39 14.70 -1.92
C ILE A 22 -4.72 14.94 -2.64
N PHE A 23 -5.04 14.19 -3.70
CA PHE A 23 -6.23 14.43 -4.52
C PHE A 23 -7.51 14.40 -3.69
N ARG A 24 -7.63 13.46 -2.74
CA ARG A 24 -8.82 13.35 -1.90
C ARG A 24 -9.07 14.59 -1.03
N TYR A 25 -8.02 15.35 -0.72
CA TYR A 25 -8.17 16.66 -0.08
C TYR A 25 -8.95 17.64 -0.95
N PHE A 26 -8.63 17.71 -2.24
CA PHE A 26 -9.27 18.68 -3.14
C PHE A 26 -10.72 18.31 -3.47
N THR A 27 -11.07 17.02 -3.57
CA THR A 27 -12.48 16.62 -3.77
C THR A 27 -13.36 16.97 -2.60
N ASN A 28 -12.87 16.69 -1.38
CA ASN A 28 -13.64 16.95 -0.17
C ASN A 28 -13.79 18.46 0.07
N MET A 29 -12.73 19.25 -0.18
CA MET A 29 -12.77 20.71 0.00
C MET A 29 -13.67 21.41 -1.04
N LEU A 30 -13.76 20.89 -2.26
CA LEU A 30 -14.53 21.52 -3.35
C LEU A 30 -15.95 20.96 -3.49
N SER A 31 -16.40 20.10 -2.58
CA SER A 31 -17.73 19.47 -2.58
C SER A 31 -18.12 18.89 -3.95
N THR A 32 -17.13 18.46 -4.73
CA THR A 32 -17.30 18.05 -6.11
C THR A 32 -16.65 16.69 -6.27
N ASP A 33 -17.48 15.68 -6.61
CA ASP A 33 -17.06 14.37 -7.12
C ASP A 33 -16.52 14.49 -8.55
N SER A 34 -15.69 15.50 -8.77
CA SER A 34 -15.15 15.84 -10.08
C SER A 34 -14.02 14.87 -10.39
N ILE A 35 -14.38 13.80 -11.10
CA ILE A 35 -13.45 12.89 -11.80
C ILE A 35 -12.40 13.69 -12.59
N LEU A 36 -12.78 14.88 -13.09
CA LEU A 36 -11.89 15.79 -13.80
C LEU A 36 -10.71 16.30 -12.94
N LEU A 37 -10.94 16.59 -11.66
CA LEU A 37 -9.88 17.03 -10.75
C LEU A 37 -8.84 15.94 -10.51
N THR A 38 -9.22 14.65 -10.44
CA THR A 38 -8.23 13.56 -10.30
C THR A 38 -7.58 13.20 -11.62
N MET A 39 -8.35 13.20 -12.71
CA MET A 39 -7.84 12.81 -14.01
C MET A 39 -6.89 13.83 -14.63
N LEU A 40 -7.02 15.14 -14.31
CA LEU A 40 -6.17 16.15 -14.93
C LEU A 40 -4.67 15.97 -14.58
N PRO A 41 -4.24 15.88 -13.31
CA PRO A 41 -2.82 15.68 -13.01
C PRO A 41 -2.31 14.30 -13.40
N VAL A 42 -3.18 13.28 -13.34
CA VAL A 42 -2.87 11.94 -13.87
C VAL A 42 -2.58 12.02 -15.37
N ALA A 43 -3.42 12.71 -16.14
CA ALA A 43 -3.24 12.93 -17.58
C ALA A 43 -1.96 13.74 -17.87
N VAL A 44 -1.66 14.77 -17.08
CA VAL A 44 -0.41 15.54 -17.21
C VAL A 44 0.81 14.65 -16.98
N VAL A 45 0.84 13.85 -15.91
CA VAL A 45 1.94 12.92 -15.64
C VAL A 45 2.13 11.94 -16.80
N LEU A 46 1.04 11.38 -17.32
CA LEU A 46 1.08 10.46 -18.46
C LEU A 46 1.58 11.15 -19.73
N ALA A 47 1.07 12.34 -20.05
CA ALA A 47 1.48 13.10 -21.22
C ALA A 47 2.98 13.42 -21.17
N VAL A 48 3.49 13.89 -20.02
CA VAL A 48 4.92 14.16 -19.84
C VAL A 48 5.72 12.87 -19.97
N SER A 49 5.26 11.76 -19.37
CA SER A 49 5.92 10.45 -19.50
C SER A 49 6.02 10.01 -20.96
N LEU A 50 4.96 10.16 -21.75
CA LEU A 50 4.94 9.81 -23.17
C LEU A 50 5.88 10.70 -23.99
N ILE A 51 5.94 11.99 -23.71
CA ILE A 51 6.85 12.94 -24.39
C ILE A 51 8.31 12.60 -24.10
N VAL A 52 8.66 12.39 -22.83
CA VAL A 52 10.02 12.07 -22.38
C VAL A 52 10.48 10.74 -22.97
N ASN A 53 9.58 9.75 -23.05
CA ASN A 53 9.90 8.40 -23.52
C ASN A 53 9.53 8.15 -24.99
N ARG A 54 9.24 9.19 -25.79
CA ARG A 54 8.77 9.07 -27.19
C ARG A 54 9.69 8.26 -28.11
N ARG A 55 10.99 8.18 -27.78
CA ARG A 55 12.01 7.41 -28.53
C ARG A 55 12.40 6.10 -27.84
N SER A 56 11.82 5.80 -26.68
CA SER A 56 12.11 4.61 -25.87
C SER A 56 10.92 3.66 -25.86
N THR A 57 11.07 2.51 -26.49
CA THR A 57 10.09 1.41 -26.46
C THR A 57 10.26 0.49 -25.25
N VAL A 58 11.25 0.74 -24.39
CA VAL A 58 11.58 -0.17 -23.30
C VAL A 58 10.56 0.03 -22.17
N ILE A 59 9.62 -0.91 -22.08
CA ILE A 59 8.81 -1.22 -20.91
C ILE A 59 9.15 -2.66 -20.55
N SER A 60 9.25 -2.98 -19.25
CA SER A 60 9.48 -4.36 -18.84
C SER A 60 8.40 -5.29 -19.40
N LYS A 61 8.81 -6.38 -20.06
CA LYS A 61 7.89 -7.38 -20.62
C LYS A 61 6.89 -7.89 -19.59
N SER A 62 7.36 -8.13 -18.37
CA SER A 62 6.53 -8.56 -17.24
C SER A 62 5.39 -7.58 -16.92
N THR A 63 5.64 -6.27 -17.05
CA THR A 63 4.65 -5.22 -16.80
C THR A 63 3.56 -5.26 -17.83
N LEU A 64 3.95 -5.37 -19.10
CA LEU A 64 3.00 -5.52 -20.20
C LEU A 64 2.20 -6.81 -20.05
N THR A 65 2.85 -7.92 -19.68
CA THR A 65 2.18 -9.22 -19.50
C THR A 65 1.16 -9.17 -18.36
N VAL A 66 1.52 -8.69 -17.18
CA VAL A 66 0.57 -8.62 -16.04
C VAL A 66 -0.55 -7.63 -16.33
N GLY A 67 -0.23 -6.46 -16.88
CA GLY A 67 -1.26 -5.49 -17.29
C GLY A 67 -2.24 -6.07 -18.30
N LEU A 68 -1.73 -6.72 -19.36
CA LEU A 68 -2.56 -7.33 -20.40
C LEU A 68 -3.42 -8.48 -19.86
N ILE A 69 -2.84 -9.37 -19.04
CA ILE A 69 -3.58 -10.48 -18.43
C ILE A 69 -4.73 -9.93 -17.59
N THR A 70 -4.48 -8.94 -16.73
CA THR A 70 -5.55 -8.35 -15.90
C THR A 70 -6.64 -7.69 -16.75
N VAL A 71 -6.28 -6.96 -17.81
CA VAL A 71 -7.26 -6.38 -18.75
C VAL A 71 -8.09 -7.46 -19.42
N VAL A 72 -7.47 -8.56 -19.86
CA VAL A 72 -8.19 -9.69 -20.48
C VAL A 72 -9.14 -10.33 -19.49
N ILE A 73 -8.72 -10.58 -18.24
CA ILE A 73 -9.58 -11.17 -17.20
C ILE A 73 -10.76 -10.24 -16.89
N LEU A 74 -10.54 -8.93 -16.77
CA LEU A 74 -11.60 -7.95 -16.57
C LEU A 74 -12.57 -7.91 -17.76
N ALA A 75 -12.05 -7.93 -18.99
CA ALA A 75 -12.87 -7.94 -20.20
C ALA A 75 -13.71 -9.22 -20.32
N LEU A 76 -13.13 -10.39 -20.02
CA LEU A 76 -13.85 -11.66 -19.98
C LEU A 76 -14.93 -11.65 -18.89
N SER A 77 -14.61 -11.12 -17.71
CA SER A 77 -15.59 -10.99 -16.61
C SER A 77 -16.74 -10.06 -17.02
N ALA A 78 -16.44 -8.92 -17.64
CA ALA A 78 -17.45 -7.98 -18.12
C ALA A 78 -18.30 -8.55 -19.26
N ALA A 79 -17.74 -9.42 -20.12
CA ALA A 79 -18.45 -9.99 -21.25
C ALA A 79 -19.32 -11.21 -20.88
N PHE A 80 -18.87 -12.06 -19.97
CA PHE A 80 -19.51 -13.36 -19.68
C PHE A 80 -20.14 -13.44 -18.29
N LEU A 81 -19.68 -12.64 -17.32
CA LEU A 81 -20.10 -12.66 -15.91
C LEU A 81 -20.42 -11.23 -15.45
N TYR A 82 -21.14 -10.51 -16.29
CA TYR A 82 -21.37 -9.07 -16.10
C TYR A 82 -22.06 -8.80 -14.77
N ASN A 83 -21.46 -7.88 -14.01
CA ASN A 83 -22.12 -7.15 -12.94
C ASN A 83 -21.66 -5.69 -13.00
N PRO A 84 -22.47 -4.71 -12.56
CA PRO A 84 -22.12 -3.29 -12.63
C PRO A 84 -20.79 -2.94 -11.91
N VAL A 85 -20.45 -3.68 -10.84
CA VAL A 85 -19.26 -3.43 -10.02
C VAL A 85 -17.97 -3.75 -10.79
N VAL A 86 -17.98 -4.72 -11.72
CA VAL A 86 -16.83 -5.04 -12.59
C VAL A 86 -16.36 -3.83 -13.41
N LEU A 87 -17.28 -2.97 -13.87
CA LEU A 87 -16.89 -1.77 -14.62
C LEU A 87 -16.16 -0.77 -13.71
N SER A 88 -16.61 -0.61 -12.46
CA SER A 88 -15.93 0.18 -11.45
C SER A 88 -14.55 -0.39 -11.13
N TYR A 89 -14.41 -1.72 -11.04
CA TYR A 89 -13.11 -2.38 -10.85
C TYR A 89 -12.21 -2.18 -12.07
N GLY A 90 -12.76 -2.18 -13.28
CA GLY A 90 -12.04 -1.84 -14.51
C GLY A 90 -11.50 -0.42 -14.52
N TYR A 91 -12.34 0.56 -14.15
CA TYR A 91 -11.91 1.96 -13.98
C TYR A 91 -10.83 2.08 -12.90
N ASN A 92 -11.04 1.48 -11.73
CA ASN A 92 -10.07 1.48 -10.64
C ASN A 92 -8.75 0.84 -11.08
N PHE A 93 -8.78 -0.24 -11.86
CA PHE A 93 -7.58 -0.85 -12.41
C PHE A 93 -6.83 0.08 -13.36
N LEU A 94 -7.52 0.84 -14.21
CA LEU A 94 -6.85 1.81 -15.09
C LEU A 94 -6.06 2.83 -14.27
N VAL A 95 -6.69 3.38 -13.23
CA VAL A 95 -6.08 4.38 -12.36
C VAL A 95 -5.02 3.74 -11.49
N TYR A 96 -5.39 2.85 -10.55
CA TYR A 96 -4.51 2.35 -9.50
C TYR A 96 -3.65 1.13 -9.90
N GLY A 97 -3.89 0.53 -11.06
CA GLY A 97 -3.13 -0.61 -11.55
C GLY A 97 -2.29 -0.30 -12.77
N LEU A 98 -2.94 -0.08 -13.92
CA LEU A 98 -2.30 0.03 -15.23
C LEU A 98 -1.35 1.21 -15.33
N ILE A 99 -1.73 2.40 -14.82
CA ILE A 99 -0.87 3.59 -14.84
C ILE A 99 0.37 3.41 -13.94
N PRO A 100 0.24 3.01 -12.66
CA PRO A 100 1.38 2.65 -11.82
C PRO A 100 2.30 1.61 -12.44
N LEU A 101 1.72 0.55 -13.02
CA LEU A 101 2.47 -0.48 -13.74
C LEU A 101 3.26 0.12 -14.90
N TYR A 102 2.61 0.92 -15.74
CA TYR A 102 3.28 1.61 -16.84
C TYR A 102 4.44 2.48 -16.34
N LEU A 103 4.21 3.31 -15.33
CA LEU A 103 5.22 4.25 -14.80
C LEU A 103 6.40 3.52 -14.16
N ILE A 104 6.17 2.49 -13.34
CA ILE A 104 7.27 1.72 -12.74
C ILE A 104 8.01 0.90 -13.81
N GLY A 105 7.30 0.39 -14.82
CA GLY A 105 7.89 -0.34 -15.95
C GLY A 105 8.84 0.50 -16.81
N ARG A 106 8.84 1.84 -16.65
CA ARG A 106 9.78 2.78 -17.27
C ARG A 106 11.03 3.06 -16.44
N LEU A 107 11.11 2.55 -15.21
CA LEU A 107 12.28 2.67 -14.37
C LEU A 107 13.26 1.53 -14.66
N ASN A 108 14.52 1.90 -14.86
CA ASN A 108 15.64 0.96 -14.89
C ASN A 108 16.21 0.73 -13.48
N ASP A 109 16.12 1.76 -12.64
CA ASP A 109 16.54 1.76 -11.24
C ASP A 109 15.52 2.56 -10.42
N ILE A 110 15.13 2.01 -9.26
CA ILE A 110 14.11 2.54 -8.37
C ILE A 110 14.64 3.60 -7.41
N SER A 111 15.95 3.85 -7.40
CA SER A 111 16.61 4.77 -6.46
C SER A 111 16.16 6.21 -6.63
N SER A 112 16.02 6.67 -7.88
CA SER A 112 15.48 8.01 -8.16
C SER A 112 14.05 8.15 -7.64
N PHE A 113 13.21 7.13 -7.83
CA PHE A 113 11.82 7.15 -7.37
C PHE A 113 11.74 7.34 -5.85
N PHE A 114 12.40 6.50 -5.05
CA PHE A 114 12.29 6.61 -3.59
C PHE A 114 12.79 7.93 -3.03
N LYS A 115 13.83 8.53 -3.64
CA LYS A 115 14.30 9.87 -3.25
C LYS A 115 13.24 10.94 -3.48
N TYR A 116 12.68 11.01 -4.69
CA TYR A 116 11.62 11.97 -4.98
C TYR A 116 10.36 11.68 -4.16
N PHE A 117 10.04 10.41 -3.97
CA PHE A 117 8.88 9.99 -3.20
C PHE A 117 9.02 10.41 -1.74
N ALA A 118 10.21 10.33 -1.13
CA ALA A 118 10.42 10.81 0.23
C ALA A 118 10.19 12.32 0.37
N TYR A 119 10.59 13.14 -0.62
CA TYR A 119 10.30 14.57 -0.58
C TYR A 119 8.80 14.84 -0.70
N VAL A 120 8.13 14.18 -1.64
CA VAL A 120 6.67 14.27 -1.81
C VAL A 120 5.96 13.86 -0.52
N SER A 121 6.35 12.72 0.07
CA SER A 121 5.80 12.22 1.33
C SER A 121 6.04 13.15 2.52
N MET A 122 7.19 13.82 2.59
CA MET A 122 7.43 14.83 3.62
C MET A 122 6.43 15.98 3.51
N PHE A 123 6.18 16.49 2.30
CA PHE A 123 5.16 17.51 2.08
C PHE A 123 3.76 16.99 2.42
N THR A 124 3.43 15.76 2.04
CA THR A 124 2.16 15.13 2.38
C THR A 124 1.96 15.05 3.90
N VAL A 125 2.99 14.64 4.66
CA VAL A 125 2.93 14.59 6.14
C VAL A 125 2.77 15.97 6.76
N LEU A 126 3.42 17.01 6.21
CA LEU A 126 3.29 18.37 6.72
C LEU A 126 1.88 18.95 6.51
N ILE A 127 1.24 18.66 5.37
CA ILE A 127 -0.08 19.19 5.03
C ILE A 127 -1.18 18.36 5.72
N LEU A 128 -1.07 17.03 5.67
CA LEU A 128 -2.16 16.13 6.05
C LEU A 128 -1.93 15.44 7.39
N GLY A 129 -0.75 15.56 8.00
CA GLY A 129 -0.38 14.84 9.22
C GLY A 129 -1.34 15.06 10.40
N LEU A 130 -1.86 16.28 10.53
CA LEU A 130 -2.73 16.69 11.63
C LEU A 130 -4.23 16.57 11.33
N ASP A 131 -4.61 16.11 10.14
CA ASP A 131 -6.01 15.92 9.75
C ASP A 131 -6.86 15.11 10.75
N PRO A 132 -6.35 14.05 11.41
CA PRO A 132 -7.12 13.32 12.42
C PRO A 132 -7.55 14.17 13.62
N LEU A 133 -6.81 15.24 13.94
CA LEU A 133 -7.16 16.14 15.05
C LEU A 133 -8.40 16.98 14.74
N ASP A 134 -8.69 17.18 13.45
CA ASP A 134 -9.89 17.85 12.94
C ASP A 134 -10.94 16.84 12.46
N GLY A 135 -10.94 15.63 13.04
CA GLY A 135 -11.94 14.61 12.74
C GLY A 135 -11.88 14.06 11.31
N TYR A 136 -10.70 14.08 10.68
CA TYR A 136 -10.51 13.64 9.29
C TYR A 136 -11.25 14.51 8.26
N ALA A 137 -11.41 15.80 8.53
CA ALA A 137 -12.10 16.74 7.63
C ALA A 137 -11.55 16.71 6.19
N ILE A 138 -10.25 16.46 6.02
CA ILE A 138 -9.58 16.40 4.72
C ILE A 138 -9.66 15.02 4.11
N THR A 139 -9.21 13.98 4.81
CA THR A 139 -9.10 12.63 4.25
C THR A 139 -10.44 11.89 4.21
N GLY A 140 -11.44 12.38 4.94
CA GLY A 140 -12.78 11.83 5.06
C GLY A 140 -12.88 10.74 6.12
N ASP A 141 -11.87 9.87 6.22
CA ASP A 141 -11.83 8.80 7.20
C ASP A 141 -10.41 8.31 7.52
N TYR A 142 -10.29 7.57 8.63
CA TYR A 142 -9.03 7.02 9.13
C TYR A 142 -8.42 5.94 8.22
N MET A 143 -9.23 5.26 7.38
CA MET A 143 -8.75 4.28 6.42
C MET A 143 -8.00 4.94 5.28
N VAL A 144 -8.58 5.98 4.70
CA VAL A 144 -7.98 6.80 3.67
C VAL A 144 -6.69 7.42 4.19
N TYR A 145 -6.76 8.06 5.36
CA TYR A 145 -5.59 8.63 6.03
C TYR A 145 -4.46 7.59 6.19
N GLY A 146 -4.79 6.42 6.75
CA GLY A 146 -3.81 5.37 7.01
C GLY A 146 -3.16 4.81 5.76
N TYR A 147 -3.97 4.40 4.77
CA TYR A 147 -3.49 3.64 3.63
C TYR A 147 -3.00 4.50 2.46
N TYR A 148 -3.65 5.64 2.20
CA TYR A 148 -3.32 6.47 1.04
C TYR A 148 -2.39 7.63 1.39
N VAL A 149 -2.25 7.97 2.67
CA VAL A 149 -1.43 9.12 3.10
C VAL A 149 -0.25 8.67 3.95
N MET A 150 -0.48 8.08 5.13
CA MET A 150 0.58 7.83 6.10
C MET A 150 1.43 6.60 5.79
N LEU A 151 0.83 5.45 5.46
CA LEU A 151 1.59 4.24 5.12
C LEU A 151 2.53 4.45 3.90
N PRO A 152 2.08 5.05 2.78
CA PRO A 152 2.96 5.37 1.65
C PRO A 152 4.09 6.32 2.05
N ALA A 153 3.78 7.33 2.89
CA ALA A 153 4.77 8.25 3.39
C ALA A 153 5.83 7.57 4.25
N PHE A 154 5.42 6.69 5.17
CA PHE A 154 6.32 5.91 6.00
C PHE A 154 7.25 5.05 5.14
N VAL A 155 6.73 4.36 4.13
CA VAL A 155 7.53 3.56 3.19
C VAL A 155 8.59 4.42 2.53
N ALA A 156 8.21 5.57 1.97
CA ALA A 156 9.13 6.46 1.27
C ALA A 156 10.26 6.96 2.19
N LEU A 157 9.90 7.43 3.39
CA LEU A 157 10.81 7.98 4.39
C LEU A 157 11.76 6.92 4.93
N TYR A 158 11.24 5.75 5.32
CA TYR A 158 12.01 4.62 5.84
C TYR A 158 13.06 4.15 4.84
N ILE A 159 12.65 3.90 3.59
CA ILE A 159 13.53 3.41 2.54
C ILE A 159 14.60 4.45 2.20
N SER A 160 14.21 5.72 2.05
CA SER A 160 15.13 6.82 1.76
C SER A 160 16.13 7.12 2.84
N ARG A 161 15.72 7.07 4.11
CA ARG A 161 16.65 7.19 5.22
C ARG A 161 17.62 6.00 5.25
N LYS A 162 17.08 4.78 5.23
CA LYS A 162 17.84 3.56 5.52
C LYS A 162 18.79 3.17 4.39
N TYR A 163 18.30 3.15 3.15
CA TYR A 163 19.06 2.63 2.00
C TYR A 163 19.67 3.72 1.14
N TYR A 164 19.15 4.96 1.18
CA TYR A 164 19.70 6.10 0.44
C TYR A 164 20.43 7.14 1.31
N GLY A 165 20.54 6.90 2.62
CA GLY A 165 21.43 7.64 3.53
C GLY A 165 20.94 9.03 3.94
N ILE A 166 19.68 9.37 3.69
CA ILE A 166 19.12 10.70 4.00
C ILE A 166 18.70 10.76 5.47
N LYS A 167 19.68 10.89 6.37
CA LYS A 167 19.50 10.70 7.83
C LYS A 167 18.47 11.63 8.49
N TRP A 168 18.32 12.87 8.01
CA TRP A 168 17.40 13.84 8.60
C TRP A 168 15.92 13.48 8.41
N LEU A 169 15.61 12.55 7.50
CA LEU A 169 14.26 11.98 7.36
C LEU A 169 13.81 11.17 8.58
N LEU A 170 14.71 10.84 9.52
CA LEU A 170 14.38 10.10 10.74
C LEU A 170 13.27 10.77 11.56
N LEU A 171 13.28 12.11 11.63
CA LEU A 171 12.25 12.85 12.36
C LEU A 171 10.87 12.59 11.75
N PHE A 172 10.76 12.72 10.44
CA PHE A 172 9.51 12.49 9.71
C PHE A 172 9.10 11.01 9.77
N GLU A 173 10.05 10.06 9.65
CA GLU A 173 9.76 8.63 9.78
C GLU A 173 9.13 8.29 11.13
N ILE A 174 9.72 8.79 12.23
CA ILE A 174 9.20 8.55 13.59
C ILE A 174 7.82 9.20 13.75
N LEU A 175 7.66 10.44 13.29
CA LEU A 175 6.37 11.14 13.32
C LEU A 175 5.30 10.37 12.54
N THR A 176 5.59 9.95 11.30
CA THR A 176 4.64 9.20 10.49
C THR A 176 4.30 7.85 11.12
N LEU A 177 5.27 7.13 11.69
CA LEU A 177 5.00 5.88 12.38
C LEU A 177 4.09 6.08 13.60
N PHE A 178 4.35 7.14 14.39
CA PHE A 178 3.49 7.52 15.50
C PHE A 178 2.06 7.82 15.03
N LEU A 179 1.91 8.63 13.98
CA LEU A 179 0.61 8.96 13.40
C LEU A 179 -0.12 7.71 12.86
N ILE A 180 0.59 6.75 12.28
CA ILE A 180 -0.01 5.46 11.86
C ILE A 180 -0.52 4.68 13.07
N ILE A 181 0.27 4.58 14.14
CA ILE A 181 -0.09 3.78 15.31
C ILE A 181 -1.29 4.39 16.04
N VAL A 182 -1.36 5.73 16.12
CA VAL A 182 -2.38 6.44 16.91
C VAL A 182 -3.65 6.73 16.11
N PHE A 183 -3.53 7.14 14.86
CA PHE A 183 -4.64 7.71 14.07
C PHE A 183 -5.00 6.90 12.82
N ALA A 184 -4.30 5.81 12.50
CA ALA A 184 -4.60 4.99 11.33
C ALA A 184 -5.11 3.60 11.71
N ASN A 185 -5.44 2.82 10.68
CA ASN A 185 -5.88 1.43 10.81
C ASN A 185 -4.78 0.55 11.43
N ARG A 186 -5.19 -0.38 12.30
CA ARG A 186 -4.29 -1.40 12.89
C ARG A 186 -3.50 -2.15 11.81
N ASP A 187 -4.14 -2.45 10.69
CA ASP A 187 -3.55 -3.13 9.55
C ASP A 187 -2.45 -2.31 8.84
N ALA A 188 -2.58 -0.97 8.80
CA ALA A 188 -1.56 -0.09 8.25
C ALA A 188 -0.33 -0.04 9.15
N ALA A 189 -0.53 -0.04 10.48
CA ALA A 189 0.55 -0.21 11.45
C ALA A 189 1.24 -1.57 11.26
N LEU A 190 0.47 -2.65 11.14
CA LEU A 190 0.99 -3.99 10.89
C LEU A 190 1.84 -4.06 9.61
N ALA A 191 1.38 -3.46 8.51
CA ALA A 191 2.11 -3.38 7.26
C ALA A 191 3.44 -2.61 7.41
N ALA A 192 3.43 -1.48 8.12
CA ALA A 192 4.64 -0.69 8.42
C ALA A 192 5.64 -1.48 9.27
N ILE A 193 5.17 -2.15 10.33
CA ILE A 193 6.00 -2.99 11.20
C ILE A 193 6.57 -4.17 10.42
N ALA A 194 5.76 -4.85 9.62
CA ALA A 194 6.19 -5.95 8.77
C ALA A 194 7.30 -5.51 7.81
N LEU A 195 7.19 -4.33 7.21
CA LEU A 195 8.24 -3.77 6.36
C LEU A 195 9.56 -3.60 7.13
N VAL A 196 9.50 -3.03 8.33
CA VAL A 196 10.71 -2.84 9.16
C VAL A 196 11.33 -4.19 9.51
N ILE A 197 10.54 -5.16 9.98
CA ILE A 197 11.02 -6.49 10.36
C ILE A 197 11.62 -7.18 9.13
N MET A 198 10.83 -7.38 8.08
CA MET A 198 11.23 -8.13 6.90
C MET A 198 12.44 -7.52 6.21
N SER A 199 12.52 -6.19 6.12
CA SER A 199 13.66 -5.55 5.48
C SER A 199 14.94 -5.70 6.31
N ASN A 200 14.86 -5.65 7.64
CA ASN A 200 16.02 -6.00 8.46
C ASN A 200 16.38 -7.49 8.33
N LEU A 201 15.42 -8.41 8.33
CA LEU A 201 15.69 -9.86 8.28
C LEU A 201 16.25 -10.33 6.93
N LEU A 202 15.70 -9.81 5.84
CA LEU A 202 15.89 -10.36 4.50
C LEU A 202 16.86 -9.54 3.64
N VAL A 203 16.98 -8.23 3.89
CA VAL A 203 17.85 -7.30 3.13
C VAL A 203 19.15 -7.00 3.88
N ASP A 204 19.10 -6.75 5.19
CA ASP A 204 20.31 -6.41 5.95
C ASP A 204 21.16 -7.65 6.30
N THR A 205 22.47 -7.45 6.48
CA THR A 205 23.34 -8.42 7.15
C THR A 205 23.05 -8.38 8.66
N VAL A 206 22.27 -9.34 9.17
CA VAL A 206 21.86 -9.32 10.59
C VAL A 206 22.80 -10.16 11.46
N THR A 207 23.24 -9.58 12.57
CA THR A 207 23.88 -10.33 13.67
C THR A 207 22.81 -10.88 14.62
N ARG A 208 23.09 -12.00 15.31
CA ARG A 208 22.14 -12.61 16.29
C ARG A 208 21.59 -11.60 17.32
N ARG A 209 22.42 -10.68 17.80
CA ARG A 209 22.01 -9.61 18.73
C ARG A 209 20.96 -8.67 18.12
N ARG A 210 21.11 -8.30 16.85
CA ARG A 210 20.18 -7.41 16.16
C ARG A 210 18.86 -8.11 15.83
N LEU A 211 18.90 -9.43 15.54
CA LEU A 211 17.70 -10.26 15.42
C LEU A 211 16.89 -10.29 16.71
N LEU A 212 17.56 -10.49 17.87
CA LEU A 212 16.89 -10.48 19.17
C LEU A 212 16.25 -9.13 19.47
N LEU A 213 16.93 -8.01 19.19
CA LEU A 213 16.37 -6.68 19.40
C LEU A 213 15.16 -6.39 18.51
N ILE A 214 15.20 -6.81 17.23
CA ILE A 214 14.05 -6.70 16.32
C ILE A 214 12.90 -7.56 16.82
N GLY A 215 13.16 -8.81 17.20
CA GLY A 215 12.13 -9.69 17.76
C GLY A 215 11.49 -9.09 19.01
N LEU A 216 12.29 -8.59 19.95
CA LEU A 216 11.81 -7.98 21.18
C LEU A 216 10.97 -6.73 20.90
N SER A 217 11.44 -5.83 20.03
CA SER A 217 10.69 -4.62 19.66
C SER A 217 9.42 -4.94 18.89
N SER A 218 9.41 -5.97 18.05
CA SER A 218 8.21 -6.44 17.36
C SER A 218 7.18 -7.02 18.32
N VAL A 219 7.62 -7.76 19.33
CA VAL A 219 6.75 -8.28 20.40
C VAL A 219 6.19 -7.14 21.26
N ILE A 220 6.99 -6.14 21.61
CA ILE A 220 6.52 -4.96 22.35
C ILE A 220 5.47 -4.20 21.53
N ILE A 221 5.70 -3.99 20.24
CA ILE A 221 4.74 -3.32 19.37
C ILE A 221 3.48 -4.18 19.21
N LEU A 222 3.61 -5.50 19.03
CA LEU A 222 2.47 -6.41 18.96
C LEU A 222 1.64 -6.39 20.25
N ILE A 223 2.30 -6.41 21.41
CA ILE A 223 1.63 -6.26 22.71
C ILE A 223 0.93 -4.90 22.80
N GLY A 224 1.56 -3.82 22.35
CA GLY A 224 0.94 -2.50 22.28
C GLY A 224 -0.29 -2.48 21.36
N LEU A 225 -0.24 -3.17 20.22
CA LEU A 225 -1.38 -3.30 19.30
C LEU A 225 -2.51 -4.17 19.88
N LEU A 226 -2.17 -5.23 20.62
CA LEU A 226 -3.16 -6.07 21.31
C LEU A 226 -3.81 -5.35 22.50
N ASN A 227 -3.11 -4.36 23.09
CA ASN A 227 -3.59 -3.56 24.20
C ASN A 227 -3.93 -2.12 23.77
N ILE A 228 -4.23 -1.92 22.48
CA ILE A 228 -4.49 -0.59 21.92
C ILE A 228 -5.68 0.07 22.59
N GLU A 229 -6.63 -0.71 23.11
CA GLU A 229 -7.83 -0.23 23.81
C GLU A 229 -7.46 0.57 25.06
N ILE A 230 -6.52 0.06 25.87
CA ILE A 230 -6.02 0.72 27.09
C ILE A 230 -5.27 2.01 26.75
N ILE A 231 -4.49 1.99 25.65
CA ILE A 231 -3.73 3.17 25.18
C ILE A 231 -4.69 4.25 24.68
N LEU A 232 -5.74 3.86 23.97
CA LEU A 232 -6.76 4.76 23.45
C LEU A 232 -7.61 5.36 24.58
N GLU A 233 -8.00 4.57 25.58
CA GLU A 233 -8.68 5.08 26.79
C GLU A 233 -7.81 6.12 27.52
N TRP A 234 -6.52 5.84 27.68
CA TRP A 234 -5.59 6.80 28.28
C TRP A 234 -5.49 8.10 27.47
N GLY A 235 -5.42 8.00 26.14
CA GLY A 235 -5.41 9.16 25.25
C GLY A 235 -6.73 9.96 25.28
N ILE A 236 -7.87 9.27 25.37
CA ILE A 236 -9.19 9.90 25.49
C ILE A 236 -9.30 10.68 26.79
N ASN A 237 -8.88 10.08 27.92
CA ASN A 237 -8.92 10.74 29.22
C ASN A 237 -8.09 12.02 29.23
N ILE A 238 -6.87 12.00 28.66
CA ILE A 238 -6.04 13.21 28.54
C ILE A 238 -6.71 14.29 27.69
N ALA A 239 -7.33 13.90 26.57
CA ALA A 239 -7.97 14.85 25.68
C ALA A 239 -9.23 15.49 26.31
N GLN A 240 -10.02 14.69 27.04
CA GLN A 240 -11.17 15.15 27.81
C GLN A 240 -10.76 16.06 28.97
N ASP A 241 -9.71 15.71 29.72
CA ASP A 241 -9.13 16.53 30.79
C ASP A 241 -8.60 17.88 30.28
N SER A 242 -8.24 17.94 28.99
CA SER A 242 -7.75 19.15 28.31
C SER A 242 -8.86 19.99 27.67
N GLY A 243 -10.13 19.59 27.81
CA GLY A 243 -11.29 20.31 27.25
C GLY A 243 -11.53 20.09 25.74
N GLY A 244 -10.87 19.10 25.13
CA GLY A 244 -11.03 18.76 23.72
C GLY A 244 -12.10 17.68 23.51
N SER A 245 -13.32 18.07 23.14
CA SER A 245 -14.35 17.14 22.67
C SER A 245 -14.32 17.05 21.14
N SER A 246 -13.56 16.11 20.59
CA SER A 246 -13.58 15.81 19.15
C SER A 246 -14.54 14.65 18.87
N TYR A 247 -15.31 14.74 17.79
CA TYR A 247 -16.15 13.67 17.25
C TYR A 247 -15.37 12.35 17.06
N ALA A 248 -14.06 12.44 16.78
CA ALA A 248 -13.18 11.28 16.68
C ALA A 248 -13.00 10.56 18.03
N LEU A 249 -12.88 11.31 19.14
CA LEU A 249 -12.73 10.74 20.48
C LEU A 249 -14.01 10.03 20.93
N GLU A 250 -15.17 10.58 20.59
CA GLU A 250 -16.47 9.98 20.89
C GLU A 250 -16.72 8.72 20.06
N THR A 251 -16.34 8.72 18.78
CA THR A 251 -16.42 7.54 17.90
C THR A 251 -15.49 6.42 18.36
N ILE A 252 -14.26 6.76 18.76
CA ILE A 252 -13.29 5.80 19.32
C ILE A 252 -13.81 5.28 20.66
N HIS A 253 -14.36 6.14 21.53
CA HIS A 253 -14.92 5.71 22.82
C HIS A 253 -16.07 4.72 22.65
N ARG A 254 -16.99 4.96 21.70
CA ARG A 254 -18.12 4.05 21.40
C ARG A 254 -17.65 2.71 20.82
N SER A 255 -16.57 2.74 20.05
CA SER A 255 -15.95 1.51 19.53
C SER A 255 -15.28 0.70 20.64
N LEU A 256 -14.72 1.36 21.67
CA LEU A 256 -14.07 0.73 22.83
C LEU A 256 -15.07 0.23 23.88
N SER A 257 -16.23 0.88 24.02
CA SER A 257 -17.28 0.48 24.96
C SER A 257 -18.03 -0.79 24.56
N GLY A 258 -17.60 -1.48 23.50
CA GLY A 258 -18.16 -2.76 23.07
C GLY A 258 -19.50 -2.65 22.35
N GLU A 259 -19.89 -1.47 21.85
CA GLU A 259 -21.08 -1.32 21.00
C GLU A 259 -20.89 -1.99 19.61
N THR A 260 -19.66 -2.35 19.24
CA THR A 260 -19.32 -3.06 18.00
C THR A 260 -18.33 -4.19 18.27
N ASP A 261 -18.63 -5.42 17.81
CA ASP A 261 -17.73 -6.58 17.91
C ASP A 261 -16.37 -6.28 17.29
N GLY A 262 -15.28 -6.66 17.97
CA GLY A 262 -13.88 -6.37 17.60
C GLY A 262 -13.41 -6.91 16.24
N LEU A 263 -14.26 -7.62 15.50
CA LEU A 263 -14.06 -8.03 14.10
C LEU A 263 -14.77 -7.10 13.10
N SER A 264 -15.30 -5.96 13.55
CA SER A 264 -15.98 -4.95 12.73
C SER A 264 -17.10 -5.53 11.85
N GLY A 265 -17.80 -6.57 12.31
CA GLY A 265 -18.86 -7.25 11.56
C GLY A 265 -18.38 -8.20 10.44
N ARG A 266 -17.08 -8.49 10.34
CA ARG A 266 -16.52 -9.38 9.30
C ARG A 266 -17.00 -10.83 9.39
N ASP A 267 -17.35 -11.32 10.59
CA ASP A 267 -17.83 -12.69 10.76
C ASP A 267 -19.18 -12.93 10.06
N ALA A 268 -20.09 -11.96 10.18
CA ALA A 268 -21.37 -11.99 9.49
C ALA A 268 -21.15 -11.94 7.97
N LEU A 269 -20.21 -11.12 7.51
CA LEU A 269 -19.82 -11.03 6.10
C LEU A 269 -19.26 -12.36 5.56
N TRP A 270 -18.29 -12.94 6.26
CA TRP A 270 -17.60 -14.17 5.84
C TRP A 270 -18.49 -15.41 5.91
N SER A 271 -19.54 -15.39 6.74
CA SER A 271 -20.52 -16.49 6.80
C SER A 271 -21.26 -16.73 5.47
N ASN A 272 -21.29 -15.74 4.57
CA ASN A 272 -21.93 -15.87 3.24
C ASN A 272 -21.02 -16.51 2.18
N VAL A 273 -19.70 -16.53 2.41
CA VAL A 273 -18.72 -17.03 1.44
C VAL A 273 -18.92 -18.53 1.11
N PRO A 274 -19.16 -19.44 2.08
CA PRO A 274 -19.36 -20.85 1.78
C PRO A 274 -20.56 -21.12 0.86
N ALA A 275 -21.65 -20.36 1.01
CA ALA A 275 -22.83 -20.52 0.17
C ALA A 275 -22.51 -20.20 -1.29
N MET A 276 -21.91 -19.03 -1.55
CA MET A 276 -21.47 -18.66 -2.90
C MET A 276 -20.43 -19.65 -3.45
N PHE A 277 -19.44 -20.06 -2.66
CA PHE A 277 -18.43 -21.00 -3.12
C PHE A 277 -19.03 -22.34 -3.56
N ASN A 278 -20.01 -22.87 -2.82
CA ASN A 278 -20.64 -24.15 -3.14
C ASN A 278 -21.42 -24.14 -4.46
N GLU A 279 -21.89 -22.97 -4.92
CA GLU A 279 -22.59 -22.82 -6.20
C GLU A 279 -21.64 -22.90 -7.42
N SER A 280 -20.40 -22.41 -7.29
CA SER A 280 -19.40 -22.45 -8.36
C SER A 280 -17.98 -22.67 -7.81
N PRO A 281 -17.67 -23.88 -7.30
CA PRO A 281 -16.45 -24.10 -6.53
C PRO A 281 -15.17 -24.13 -7.39
N ILE A 282 -15.29 -24.49 -8.68
CA ILE A 282 -14.12 -24.66 -9.55
C ILE A 282 -13.69 -23.33 -10.15
N ILE A 283 -14.62 -22.63 -10.82
CA ILE A 283 -14.34 -21.44 -11.62
C ILE A 283 -14.79 -20.13 -10.98
N GLY A 284 -15.60 -20.19 -9.91
CA GLY A 284 -16.13 -19.01 -9.22
C GLY A 284 -17.25 -18.31 -9.98
N HIS A 285 -17.62 -17.13 -9.48
CA HIS A 285 -18.74 -16.31 -9.96
C HIS A 285 -18.31 -15.09 -10.78
N GLY A 286 -17.01 -14.92 -11.00
CA GLY A 286 -16.44 -13.75 -11.67
C GLY A 286 -16.08 -12.62 -10.71
N ILE A 287 -15.33 -11.65 -11.23
CA ILE A 287 -14.81 -10.51 -10.46
C ILE A 287 -15.97 -9.73 -9.82
N ALA A 288 -15.78 -9.27 -8.58
CA ALA A 288 -16.72 -8.44 -7.83
C ALA A 288 -18.09 -9.09 -7.56
N ALA A 289 -18.24 -10.40 -7.79
CA ALA A 289 -19.50 -11.10 -7.57
C ALA A 289 -19.97 -11.02 -6.11
N PHE A 290 -19.05 -11.07 -5.15
CA PHE A 290 -19.37 -10.95 -3.73
C PHE A 290 -19.89 -9.55 -3.39
N GLU A 291 -19.16 -8.50 -3.80
CA GLU A 291 -19.55 -7.11 -3.56
C GLU A 291 -20.86 -6.75 -4.25
N HIS A 292 -21.11 -7.28 -5.46
CA HIS A 292 -22.37 -7.08 -6.13
C HIS A 292 -23.56 -7.68 -5.35
N THR A 293 -23.38 -8.87 -4.77
CA THR A 293 -24.45 -9.59 -4.04
C THR A 293 -24.69 -9.03 -2.64
N HIS A 294 -23.62 -8.63 -1.93
CA HIS A 294 -23.69 -8.23 -0.53
C HIS A 294 -23.46 -6.73 -0.30
N ALA A 295 -23.30 -5.93 -1.36
CA ALA A 295 -23.03 -4.49 -1.36
C ALA A 295 -21.76 -4.05 -0.58
N ILE A 296 -20.93 -5.00 -0.15
CA ILE A 296 -19.73 -4.77 0.66
C ILE A 296 -18.62 -5.72 0.19
N TYR A 297 -17.38 -5.20 0.13
CA TYR A 297 -16.20 -5.99 -0.19
C TYR A 297 -15.90 -7.03 0.89
N THR A 298 -15.38 -8.20 0.52
CA THR A 298 -15.15 -9.32 1.46
C THR A 298 -14.08 -9.04 2.51
N HIS A 299 -13.30 -7.96 2.36
CA HIS A 299 -12.22 -7.57 3.29
C HIS A 299 -11.16 -8.65 3.51
N ASN A 300 -11.01 -9.57 2.55
CA ASN A 300 -9.99 -10.62 2.55
C ASN A 300 -9.77 -11.11 1.12
N ILE A 301 -8.59 -10.87 0.56
CA ILE A 301 -8.27 -11.23 -0.82
C ILE A 301 -8.34 -12.74 -1.10
N ILE A 302 -8.10 -13.61 -0.11
CA ILE A 302 -8.22 -15.06 -0.31
C ILE A 302 -9.68 -15.42 -0.54
N LEU A 303 -10.59 -14.85 0.26
CA LEU A 303 -12.03 -15.08 0.12
C LEU A 303 -12.58 -14.46 -1.17
N GLU A 304 -12.13 -13.25 -1.51
CA GLU A 304 -12.48 -12.59 -2.77
C GLU A 304 -12.07 -13.44 -3.98
N VAL A 305 -10.83 -13.97 -3.99
CA VAL A 305 -10.34 -14.85 -5.05
C VAL A 305 -11.11 -16.17 -5.08
N LEU A 306 -11.45 -16.73 -3.91
CA LEU A 306 -12.22 -17.96 -3.80
C LEU A 306 -13.62 -17.81 -4.40
N VAL A 307 -14.32 -16.70 -4.13
CA VAL A 307 -15.65 -16.43 -4.70
C VAL A 307 -15.55 -16.08 -6.18
N SER A 308 -14.58 -15.26 -6.57
CA SER A 308 -14.46 -14.76 -7.94
C SER A 308 -13.98 -15.82 -8.93
N PHE A 309 -13.07 -16.69 -8.51
CA PHE A 309 -12.33 -17.60 -9.39
C PHE A 309 -12.31 -19.06 -8.91
N GLY A 310 -13.00 -19.38 -7.81
CA GLY A 310 -13.04 -20.71 -7.24
C GLY A 310 -11.67 -21.21 -6.77
N ILE A 311 -11.55 -22.53 -6.67
CA ILE A 311 -10.29 -23.18 -6.28
C ILE A 311 -9.17 -22.92 -7.30
N VAL A 312 -9.51 -22.74 -8.58
CA VAL A 312 -8.52 -22.45 -9.64
C VAL A 312 -7.82 -21.12 -9.37
N GLY A 313 -8.57 -20.10 -8.97
CA GLY A 313 -8.01 -18.81 -8.58
C GLY A 313 -7.09 -18.91 -7.38
N VAL A 314 -7.52 -19.59 -6.32
CA VAL A 314 -6.74 -19.75 -5.09
C VAL A 314 -5.44 -20.50 -5.36
N VAL A 315 -5.49 -21.60 -6.10
CA VAL A 315 -4.29 -22.36 -6.50
C VAL A 315 -3.35 -21.48 -7.33
N THR A 316 -3.87 -20.73 -8.29
CA THR A 316 -3.06 -19.82 -9.12
C THR A 316 -2.38 -18.74 -8.28
N MET A 317 -3.10 -18.13 -7.35
CA MET A 317 -2.56 -17.13 -6.41
C MET A 317 -1.48 -17.72 -5.51
N LEU A 318 -1.68 -18.93 -4.98
CA LEU A 318 -0.69 -19.62 -4.14
C LEU A 318 0.58 -19.97 -4.94
N VAL A 319 0.44 -20.51 -6.15
CA VAL A 319 1.59 -20.80 -7.03
C VAL A 319 2.36 -19.52 -7.35
N TYR A 320 1.65 -18.43 -7.66
CA TYR A 320 2.28 -17.13 -7.92
C TYR A 320 3.01 -16.58 -6.69
N GLY A 321 2.37 -16.64 -5.51
CA GLY A 321 2.97 -16.22 -4.24
C GLY A 321 4.23 -17.02 -3.89
N LEU A 322 4.20 -18.35 -4.07
CA LEU A 322 5.36 -19.22 -3.87
C LEU A 322 6.48 -18.90 -4.86
N TYR A 323 6.15 -18.67 -6.13
CA TYR A 323 7.11 -18.23 -7.15
C TYR A 323 7.75 -16.88 -6.77
N TYR A 324 6.95 -15.93 -6.28
CA TYR A 324 7.42 -14.62 -5.82
C TYR A 324 8.42 -14.75 -4.66
N ILE A 325 8.10 -15.58 -3.67
CA ILE A 325 8.98 -15.88 -2.53
C ILE A 325 10.26 -16.60 -3.00
N TYR A 326 10.14 -17.59 -3.88
CA TYR A 326 11.29 -18.30 -4.46
C TYR A 326 12.26 -17.33 -5.15
N ARG A 327 11.73 -16.41 -5.96
CA ARG A 327 12.51 -15.37 -6.63
C ARG A 327 13.20 -14.43 -5.64
N MET A 328 12.50 -14.01 -4.59
CA MET A 328 13.08 -13.21 -3.50
C MET A 328 14.26 -13.92 -2.85
N ILE A 329 14.13 -15.21 -2.50
CA ILE A 329 15.19 -15.97 -1.84
C ILE A 329 16.42 -16.10 -2.74
N LYS A 330 16.21 -16.29 -4.05
CA LYS A 330 17.27 -16.38 -5.07
C LYS A 330 17.93 -15.05 -5.41
N SER A 331 17.27 -13.92 -5.14
CA SER A 331 17.84 -12.59 -5.33
C SER A 331 18.93 -12.27 -4.30
N ASP A 332 19.90 -11.47 -4.73
CA ASP A 332 20.88 -10.85 -3.83
C ASP A 332 20.18 -10.04 -2.75
N ARG A 333 20.80 -9.94 -1.57
CA ARG A 333 20.17 -9.33 -0.38
C ARG A 333 19.57 -7.96 -0.66
N VAL A 334 20.28 -7.11 -1.38
CA VAL A 334 19.86 -5.75 -1.75
C VAL A 334 18.64 -5.78 -2.66
N ASP A 335 18.65 -6.65 -3.66
CA ASP A 335 17.58 -6.79 -4.65
C ASP A 335 16.32 -7.46 -4.07
N ARG A 336 16.33 -7.88 -2.80
CA ARG A 336 15.14 -8.37 -2.09
C ARG A 336 14.20 -7.25 -1.66
N LEU A 337 14.69 -6.01 -1.61
CA LEU A 337 13.90 -4.90 -1.07
C LEU A 337 12.55 -4.69 -1.78
N PRO A 338 12.44 -4.72 -3.12
CA PRO A 338 11.15 -4.57 -3.79
C PRO A 338 10.20 -5.73 -3.47
N TYR A 339 10.71 -6.95 -3.28
CA TYR A 339 9.91 -8.10 -2.83
C TYR A 339 9.36 -7.90 -1.42
N VAL A 340 10.22 -7.40 -0.52
CA VAL A 340 9.83 -7.11 0.86
C VAL A 340 8.74 -6.04 0.89
N ILE A 341 8.88 -4.97 0.10
CA ILE A 341 7.83 -3.94 -0.01
C ILE A 341 6.54 -4.53 -0.60
N GLY A 342 6.64 -5.36 -1.63
CA GLY A 342 5.48 -6.02 -2.22
C GLY A 342 4.72 -6.91 -1.24
N ILE A 343 5.43 -7.69 -0.41
CA ILE A 343 4.78 -8.53 0.60
C ILE A 343 4.21 -7.68 1.73
N SER A 344 5.03 -6.82 2.35
CA SER A 344 4.63 -6.08 3.54
C SER A 344 3.58 -5.01 3.27
N ILE A 345 3.71 -4.29 2.16
CA ILE A 345 2.85 -3.14 1.83
C ILE A 345 1.87 -3.48 0.73
N GLY A 346 2.25 -4.30 -0.25
CA GLY A 346 1.36 -4.70 -1.33
C GLY A 346 0.32 -5.74 -0.91
N VAL A 347 0.68 -6.73 -0.09
CA VAL A 347 -0.19 -7.88 0.22
C VAL A 347 -0.87 -7.78 1.59
N ILE A 348 -0.18 -7.38 2.67
CA ILE A 348 -0.77 -7.34 4.01
C ILE A 348 -2.07 -6.51 4.07
N PRO A 349 -2.14 -5.28 3.51
CA PRO A 349 -3.39 -4.51 3.48
C PRO A 349 -4.56 -5.26 2.80
N LEU A 350 -4.29 -6.10 1.81
CA LEU A 350 -5.31 -6.86 1.08
C LEU A 350 -5.92 -8.01 1.89
N MET A 351 -5.25 -8.44 2.96
CA MET A 351 -5.76 -9.51 3.84
C MET A 351 -6.87 -9.04 4.77
N PHE A 352 -7.01 -7.73 4.97
CA PHE A 352 -7.87 -7.20 6.03
C PHE A 352 -8.84 -6.12 5.56
N SER A 353 -8.41 -5.20 4.68
CA SER A 353 -9.20 -4.00 4.43
C SER A 353 -9.18 -3.54 2.98
N MET A 354 -8.06 -3.70 2.28
CA MET A 354 -7.89 -3.20 0.92
C MET A 354 -8.32 -4.21 -0.15
N GLN A 355 -8.72 -3.67 -1.28
CA GLN A 355 -9.05 -4.43 -2.48
C GLN A 355 -7.95 -4.23 -3.53
N PRO A 356 -7.58 -5.28 -4.30
CA PRO A 356 -6.47 -5.22 -5.24
C PRO A 356 -6.63 -4.14 -6.31
N PHE A 357 -7.86 -3.86 -6.78
CA PHE A 357 -8.07 -2.91 -7.87
C PHE A 357 -7.96 -1.43 -7.48
N ILE A 358 -7.98 -1.09 -6.18
CA ILE A 358 -7.75 0.27 -5.67
C ILE A 358 -6.38 0.42 -5.00
N TRP A 359 -5.72 -0.68 -4.65
CA TRP A 359 -4.46 -0.67 -3.92
C TRP A 359 -3.23 -0.67 -4.84
N TYR A 360 -2.72 0.52 -5.16
CA TYR A 360 -1.63 0.68 -6.13
C TYR A 360 -0.29 0.05 -5.71
N PHE A 361 -0.01 -0.11 -4.41
CA PHE A 361 1.21 -0.79 -3.95
C PHE A 361 1.23 -2.27 -4.33
N PHE A 362 0.07 -2.92 -4.37
CA PHE A 362 -0.03 -4.29 -4.88
C PHE A 362 0.49 -4.35 -6.32
N TRP A 363 -0.02 -3.49 -7.19
CA TRP A 363 0.36 -3.49 -8.60
C TRP A 363 1.82 -3.09 -8.83
N LEU A 364 2.30 -2.02 -8.18
CA LEU A 364 3.68 -1.55 -8.32
C LEU A 364 4.71 -2.67 -8.08
N PHE A 365 4.52 -3.46 -7.02
CA PHE A 365 5.48 -4.48 -6.62
C PHE A 365 5.08 -5.90 -7.02
N SER A 366 3.90 -6.08 -7.62
CA SER A 366 3.51 -7.34 -8.26
C SER A 366 4.41 -7.66 -9.46
N VAL A 367 4.88 -6.65 -10.19
CA VAL A 367 5.61 -6.88 -11.43
C VAL A 367 7.11 -6.69 -11.26
N ASN A 368 7.83 -7.78 -11.44
CA ASN A 368 9.28 -7.85 -11.62
C ASN A 368 10.10 -7.01 -10.63
N PRO A 369 10.18 -7.46 -9.37
CA PRO A 369 11.14 -6.98 -8.38
C PRO A 369 12.64 -7.16 -8.76
N SER A 370 12.97 -7.52 -10.00
CA SER A 370 14.35 -7.55 -10.53
C SER A 370 14.86 -6.20 -11.03
N GLN A 371 14.16 -5.08 -10.78
CA GLN A 371 14.74 -3.75 -10.97
C GLN A 371 15.94 -3.64 -10.05
N LYS A 372 17.14 -3.60 -10.63
CA LYS A 372 18.39 -3.50 -9.87
C LYS A 372 18.33 -2.23 -9.04
N ILE A 373 18.61 -2.37 -7.74
CA ILE A 373 18.78 -1.22 -6.86
C ILE A 373 20.26 -0.85 -6.92
N ASP A 374 20.56 0.30 -7.53
CA ASP A 374 21.91 0.84 -7.51
C ASP A 374 22.23 1.48 -6.14
N LEU A 375 22.67 0.65 -5.19
CA LEU A 375 23.18 1.10 -3.90
C LEU A 375 24.60 1.71 -3.98
N SER A 376 25.19 1.93 -5.16
CA SER A 376 26.53 2.56 -5.25
C SER A 376 26.58 3.97 -4.65
N MET A 377 25.43 4.62 -4.43
CA MET A 377 25.35 5.86 -3.65
C MET A 377 25.43 5.65 -2.13
N ALA A 378 25.15 4.43 -1.64
CA ALA A 378 25.36 4.02 -0.26
C ALA A 378 26.78 3.47 -0.01
N ASP A 379 27.62 3.28 -1.04
CA ASP A 379 28.99 2.74 -0.89
C ASP A 379 29.93 3.65 -0.08
N ASN A 380 29.53 4.88 0.27
CA ASN A 380 30.19 5.65 1.32
C ASN A 380 30.02 5.07 2.74
N LEU A 381 29.22 4.00 2.92
CA LEU A 381 28.96 3.35 4.21
C LEU A 381 29.56 1.94 4.34
N LYS A 382 30.23 1.41 3.31
CA LYS A 382 30.91 0.10 3.34
C LYS A 382 32.43 0.18 3.33
N LYS A 383 33.03 1.25 3.86
CA LYS A 383 34.40 1.11 4.37
C LYS A 383 34.32 0.30 5.68
N PRO A 384 34.92 -0.90 5.77
CA PRO A 384 35.20 -1.44 7.09
C PRO A 384 36.04 -0.37 7.81
N ARG A 385 35.61 0.05 9.00
CA ARG A 385 36.52 0.74 9.93
C ARG A 385 37.64 -0.26 10.25
N ARG A 386 38.66 -0.28 9.40
CA ARG A 386 40.00 -0.77 9.68
C ARG A 386 40.88 0.47 9.77
N GLN A 387 41.04 0.97 10.99
CA GLN A 387 42.29 0.83 11.74
C GLN A 387 41.95 0.98 13.22
#